data_AF-A0A3P7ZLN3-F1
#
_entry.id   AF-A0A3P7ZLN3-F1
#
_cell.length_a   1.000
_cell.length_b   1.000
_cell.length_c   1.000
_cell.angle_alpha   90.00
_cell.angle_beta   90.00
_cell.angle_gamma   90.00
#
_symmetry.space_group_name_H-M   'P 1'
#
loop_
_entity.id
_entity.type
_entity.pdbx_description
1 polymer ?
#
loop_
_entity_poly.entity_id
_entity_poly.type
_entity_poly.pdbx_seq_one_letter_code
_entity_poly.pdbx_strand_id
1 'polypeptide(L)'
;MVVDWIMKTSTSEGKHGMQWTAQNQLDDLEFSDDLAILSHTYEQMQIKTANVAGAFASVDLSIHKGKTKVLKYNTENSNPITLDGETLEDVESFTYLGNIIDEQGGSDADINARTGNARTAFLPTKNIWNSKQLLTNIKVRIFNANVTAVLLYAAGTWSNTTTTIRTVIVFINSCLRRIFNIHWPDTISNSLCGREQTSFQLKKKLGNDDGNG
;
A
#
# COMPACT_ATOMS: atom_id res chain seq x y z
N MET A 1 10.76 -21.52 5.87
CA MET A 1 11.10 -20.93 7.19
C MET A 1 10.11 -21.48 8.21
N VAL A 2 10.32 -21.29 9.52
CA VAL A 2 9.39 -21.80 10.57
C VAL A 2 7.97 -21.28 10.36
N VAL A 3 7.80 -20.03 9.94
CA VAL A 3 6.50 -19.40 9.66
C VAL A 3 5.77 -20.06 8.47
N ASP A 4 6.44 -20.27 7.33
CA ASP A 4 5.88 -21.03 6.19
C ASP A 4 5.43 -22.46 6.57
N TRP A 5 6.12 -23.11 7.51
CA TRP A 5 5.68 -24.41 8.04
C TRP A 5 4.44 -24.27 8.94
N ILE A 6 4.40 -23.25 9.80
CA ILE A 6 3.24 -22.90 10.62
C ILE A 6 2.01 -22.65 9.74
N MET A 7 2.15 -21.85 8.68
CA MET A 7 1.03 -21.49 7.83
C MET A 7 0.52 -22.66 7.01
N LYS A 8 1.42 -23.51 6.49
CA LYS A 8 1.01 -24.79 5.86
C LYS A 8 0.24 -25.70 6.81
N THR A 9 0.65 -25.76 8.08
CA THR A 9 0.01 -26.60 9.09
C THR A 9 -1.31 -26.00 9.57
N SER A 10 -1.42 -24.67 9.61
CA SER A 10 -2.61 -23.96 10.11
C SER A 10 -3.73 -23.86 9.07
N THR A 11 -3.38 -23.92 7.77
CA THR A 11 -4.33 -23.78 6.64
C THR A 11 -4.64 -25.11 5.95
N SER A 12 -3.98 -26.22 6.32
CA SER A 12 -4.16 -27.51 5.65
C SER A 12 -5.54 -28.16 5.80
N GLU A 13 -6.31 -27.78 6.83
CA GLU A 13 -7.58 -28.46 7.18
C GLU A 13 -8.83 -27.88 6.49
N GLY A 14 -8.70 -26.85 5.65
CA GLY A 14 -9.84 -26.39 4.85
C GLY A 14 -9.61 -25.11 4.04
N LYS A 15 -10.49 -24.90 3.04
CA LYS A 15 -10.48 -23.75 2.11
C LYS A 15 -11.03 -22.47 2.74
N HIS A 16 -10.29 -21.93 3.70
CA HIS A 16 -10.71 -20.80 4.52
C HIS A 16 -10.12 -19.44 4.05
N GLY A 17 -9.43 -19.42 2.92
CA GLY A 17 -8.81 -18.21 2.35
C GLY A 17 -9.79 -17.34 1.58
N MET A 18 -9.41 -16.07 1.38
CA MET A 18 -10.15 -15.17 0.51
C MET A 18 -9.99 -15.60 -0.95
N GLN A 19 -11.07 -15.55 -1.72
CA GLN A 19 -11.10 -16.04 -3.08
C GLN A 19 -10.41 -14.99 -3.95
N TRP A 20 -9.28 -15.39 -4.54
CA TRP A 20 -8.47 -14.53 -5.37
C TRP A 20 -8.82 -14.73 -6.86
N THR A 21 -9.02 -15.98 -7.29
CA THR A 21 -9.50 -16.31 -8.65
C THR A 21 -10.56 -17.42 -8.59
N ALA A 22 -11.09 -17.82 -9.75
CA ALA A 22 -12.04 -18.93 -9.84
C ALA A 22 -11.49 -20.24 -9.23
N GLN A 23 -10.17 -20.44 -9.23
CA GLN A 23 -9.52 -21.64 -8.70
C GLN A 23 -8.64 -21.40 -7.46
N ASN A 24 -8.20 -20.16 -7.19
CA ASN A 24 -7.22 -19.88 -6.15
C ASN A 24 -7.80 -19.09 -4.97
N GLN A 25 -7.32 -19.41 -3.78
CA GLN A 25 -7.55 -18.66 -2.55
C GLN A 25 -6.23 -18.05 -2.04
N LEU A 26 -6.35 -16.91 -1.37
CA LEU A 26 -5.29 -16.21 -0.68
C LEU A 26 -5.55 -16.35 0.82
N ASP A 27 -4.68 -17.10 1.49
CA ASP A 27 -4.85 -17.44 2.91
C ASP A 27 -4.14 -16.47 3.85
N ASP A 28 -3.03 -15.90 3.39
CA ASP A 28 -2.14 -15.08 4.19
C ASP A 28 -1.22 -14.18 3.34
N LEU A 29 -0.60 -13.22 4.02
CA LEU A 29 0.51 -12.40 3.54
C LEU A 29 1.59 -12.39 4.63
N GLU A 30 2.82 -12.77 4.27
CA GLU A 30 3.95 -12.81 5.20
C GLU A 30 5.07 -11.87 4.76
N PHE A 31 5.63 -11.12 5.70
CA PHE A 31 6.89 -10.40 5.52
C PHE A 31 7.66 -10.30 6.84
N SER A 32 8.85 -10.93 6.89
CA SER A 32 9.66 -11.00 8.13
C SER A 32 8.86 -11.63 9.28
N ASP A 33 8.48 -10.82 10.26
CA ASP A 33 7.72 -11.14 11.46
C ASP A 33 6.26 -10.65 11.39
N ASP A 34 5.90 -9.91 10.34
CA ASP A 34 4.53 -9.48 10.08
C ASP A 34 3.78 -10.57 9.32
N LEU A 35 2.67 -11.04 9.89
CA LEU A 35 1.75 -12.01 9.30
C LEU A 35 0.35 -11.40 9.26
N ALA A 36 -0.25 -11.36 8.07
CA ALA A 36 -1.66 -11.01 7.89
C ALA A 36 -2.44 -12.25 7.44
N ILE A 37 -3.50 -12.60 8.16
CA ILE A 37 -4.36 -13.75 7.85
C ILE A 37 -5.66 -13.26 7.23
N LEU A 38 -6.09 -13.90 6.15
CA LEU A 38 -7.23 -13.46 5.34
C LEU A 38 -8.33 -14.54 5.39
N SER A 39 -9.58 -14.12 5.55
CA SER A 39 -10.74 -15.02 5.64
C SER A 39 -12.00 -14.35 5.14
N HIS A 40 -12.94 -15.15 4.60
CA HIS A 40 -14.23 -14.65 4.10
C HIS A 40 -15.28 -14.52 5.18
N THR A 41 -15.26 -15.39 6.18
CA THR A 41 -16.25 -15.39 7.26
C THR A 41 -15.59 -15.17 8.61
N TYR A 42 -16.37 -14.63 9.54
CA TYR A 42 -15.95 -14.47 10.94
C TYR A 42 -15.53 -15.80 11.57
N GLU A 43 -16.29 -16.88 11.32
CA GLU A 43 -16.00 -18.21 11.85
C GLU A 43 -14.64 -18.72 11.34
N GLN A 44 -14.35 -18.54 10.05
CA GLN A 44 -13.07 -18.88 9.46
C GLN A 44 -11.93 -18.08 10.07
N MET A 45 -12.12 -16.78 10.25
CA MET A 45 -11.11 -15.91 10.87
C MET A 45 -10.80 -16.33 12.31
N GLN A 46 -11.81 -16.66 13.10
CA GLN A 46 -11.65 -17.13 14.48
C GLN A 46 -10.92 -18.49 14.54
N ILE A 47 -11.28 -19.43 13.66
CA ILE A 47 -10.62 -20.73 13.55
C ILE A 47 -9.16 -20.56 13.13
N LYS A 48 -8.87 -19.77 12.09
CA LYS A 48 -7.50 -19.52 11.65
C LYS A 48 -6.64 -18.87 12.74
N THR A 49 -7.20 -17.89 13.45
CA THR A 49 -6.50 -17.21 14.56
C THR A 49 -6.11 -18.23 15.65
N ALA A 50 -7.01 -19.14 16.01
CA ALA A 50 -6.74 -20.19 17.00
C ALA A 50 -5.72 -21.22 16.49
N ASN A 51 -5.83 -21.66 15.23
CA ASN A 51 -4.91 -22.60 14.62
C ASN A 51 -3.48 -22.04 14.56
N VAL A 52 -3.35 -20.79 14.10
CA VAL A 52 -2.06 -20.11 14.01
C VAL A 52 -1.46 -19.94 15.41
N ALA A 53 -2.26 -19.55 16.41
CA ALA A 53 -1.79 -19.46 17.80
C ALA A 53 -1.26 -20.80 18.33
N GLY A 54 -1.99 -21.90 18.09
CA GLY A 54 -1.57 -23.24 18.48
C GLY A 54 -0.28 -23.69 17.78
N ALA A 55 -0.16 -23.38 16.48
CA ALA A 55 1.04 -23.70 15.71
C ALA A 55 2.26 -22.89 16.17
N PHE A 56 2.10 -21.59 16.47
CA PHE A 56 3.17 -20.79 17.08
C PHE A 56 3.58 -21.35 18.45
N ALA A 57 2.62 -21.71 19.30
CA ALA A 57 2.91 -22.29 20.61
C ALA A 57 3.67 -23.61 20.53
N SER A 58 3.43 -24.43 19.48
CA SER A 58 4.15 -25.69 19.27
C SER A 58 5.65 -25.55 18.99
N VAL A 59 6.09 -24.34 18.64
CA VAL A 59 7.50 -23.99 18.37
C VAL A 59 8.02 -22.93 19.34
N ASP A 60 7.40 -22.82 20.52
CA ASP A 60 7.76 -21.85 21.58
C ASP A 60 7.70 -20.37 21.14
N LEU A 61 6.82 -20.05 20.19
CA LEU A 61 6.53 -18.68 19.76
C LEU A 61 5.15 -18.25 20.26
N SER A 62 4.94 -16.93 20.40
CA SER A 62 3.69 -16.36 20.88
C SER A 62 3.25 -15.17 20.02
N ILE A 63 1.95 -15.07 19.75
CA ILE A 63 1.36 -13.93 19.06
C ILE A 63 1.31 -12.73 20.01
N HIS A 64 1.83 -11.58 19.57
CA HIS A 64 1.77 -10.37 20.37
C HIS A 64 0.38 -9.71 20.29
N LYS A 65 -0.51 -10.08 21.21
CA LYS A 65 -1.91 -9.62 21.27
C LYS A 65 -2.12 -8.12 21.09
N GLY A 66 -1.31 -7.29 21.76
CA GLY A 66 -1.43 -5.82 21.65
C GLY A 66 -1.07 -5.22 20.29
N LYS A 67 -0.34 -5.96 19.44
CA LYS A 67 0.04 -5.56 18.08
C LYS A 67 -0.89 -6.16 17.03
N THR A 68 -1.48 -7.32 17.32
CA THR A 68 -2.46 -7.96 16.44
C THR A 68 -3.74 -7.14 16.40
N LYS A 69 -4.18 -6.78 15.19
CA LYS A 69 -5.40 -6.02 14.93
C LYS A 69 -6.30 -6.81 13.98
N VAL A 70 -7.59 -6.55 14.05
CA VAL A 70 -8.60 -7.10 13.16
C VAL A 70 -9.14 -5.99 12.29
N LEU A 71 -8.96 -6.08 10.98
CA LEU A 71 -9.62 -5.22 10.02
C LEU A 71 -10.79 -5.98 9.40
N LYS A 72 -11.96 -5.34 9.40
CA LYS A 72 -13.20 -5.87 8.82
C LYS A 72 -13.53 -5.08 7.56
N TYR A 73 -13.74 -5.78 6.45
CA TYR A 73 -14.04 -5.19 5.15
C TYR A 73 -15.45 -5.59 4.70
N ASN A 74 -16.30 -4.62 4.35
CA ASN A 74 -17.66 -4.84 3.84
C ASN A 74 -18.51 -5.82 4.66
N THR A 75 -18.45 -5.76 5.99
CA THR A 75 -19.21 -6.66 6.87
C THR A 75 -19.94 -5.90 7.97
N GLU A 76 -21.19 -6.28 8.21
CA GLU A 76 -22.01 -5.77 9.33
C GLU A 76 -21.71 -6.54 10.64
N ASN A 77 -20.83 -7.55 10.59
CA ASN A 77 -20.54 -8.41 11.72
C ASN A 77 -19.66 -7.71 12.77
N SER A 78 -20.26 -7.39 13.91
CA SER A 78 -19.60 -6.77 15.06
C SER A 78 -19.03 -7.78 16.07
N ASN A 79 -19.05 -9.08 15.77
CA ASN A 79 -18.52 -10.09 16.68
C ASN A 79 -17.01 -9.89 16.88
N PRO A 80 -16.52 -9.92 18.13
CA PRO A 80 -15.10 -9.74 18.43
C PRO A 80 -14.31 -11.03 18.15
N ILE A 81 -13.16 -10.93 17.51
CA ILE A 81 -12.21 -12.06 17.43
C ILE A 81 -11.44 -12.13 18.76
N THR A 82 -11.31 -13.34 19.29
CA THR A 82 -10.63 -13.59 20.56
C THR A 82 -9.39 -14.44 20.36
N LEU A 83 -8.36 -14.19 21.17
CA LEU A 83 -7.10 -14.94 21.22
C LEU A 83 -6.76 -15.20 22.69
N ASP A 84 -6.74 -16.48 23.09
CA ASP A 84 -6.57 -16.93 24.48
C ASP A 84 -7.52 -16.23 25.47
N GLY A 85 -8.77 -15.98 25.04
CA GLY A 85 -9.79 -15.30 25.85
C GLY A 85 -9.68 -13.78 25.90
N GLU A 86 -8.67 -13.17 25.27
CA GLU A 86 -8.57 -11.72 25.11
C GLU A 86 -9.15 -11.29 23.75
N THR A 87 -9.95 -10.23 23.76
CA THR A 87 -10.48 -9.62 22.52
C THR A 87 -9.38 -8.85 21.80
N LEU A 88 -9.19 -9.15 20.52
CA LEU A 88 -8.31 -8.38 19.65
C LEU A 88 -8.97 -7.04 19.27
N GLU A 89 -8.15 -6.00 19.06
CA GLU A 89 -8.66 -4.68 18.70
C GLU A 89 -9.15 -4.67 17.25
N ASP A 90 -10.41 -4.30 17.05
CA ASP A 90 -10.99 -3.97 15.75
C ASP A 90 -10.52 -2.57 15.34
N VAL A 91 -9.96 -2.44 14.13
CA VAL A 91 -9.46 -1.17 13.58
C VAL A 91 -10.13 -0.86 12.25
N GLU A 92 -10.37 0.43 11.96
CA GLU A 92 -10.91 0.90 10.67
C GLU A 92 -9.83 1.00 9.58
N SER A 93 -8.56 1.13 10.00
CA SER A 93 -7.42 1.11 9.09
C SER A 93 -6.15 0.64 9.82
N PHE A 94 -5.23 0.06 9.07
CA PHE A 94 -3.90 -0.28 9.58
C PHE A 94 -2.83 -0.12 8.50
N THR A 95 -1.57 0.02 8.95
CA THR A 95 -0.42 0.15 8.03
C THR A 95 0.28 -1.20 7.92
N TYR A 96 0.29 -1.79 6.72
CA TYR A 96 1.01 -3.01 6.39
C TYR A 96 2.12 -2.71 5.39
N LEU A 97 3.39 -2.94 5.76
CA LEU A 97 4.57 -2.66 4.92
C LEU A 97 4.63 -1.22 4.37
N GLY A 98 4.05 -0.28 5.11
CA GLY A 98 3.94 1.13 4.74
C GLY A 98 2.72 1.47 3.88
N ASN A 99 1.86 0.51 3.55
CA ASN A 99 0.60 0.76 2.85
C ASN A 99 -0.54 0.88 3.85
N ILE A 100 -1.38 1.89 3.66
CA ILE A 100 -2.62 2.00 4.43
C ILE A 100 -3.65 1.07 3.80
N ILE A 101 -4.17 0.15 4.60
CA ILE A 101 -5.32 -0.69 4.28
C ILE A 101 -6.46 -0.21 5.17
N ASP A 102 -7.54 0.26 4.55
CA ASP A 102 -8.74 0.74 5.23
C ASP A 102 -9.93 -0.21 5.01
N GLU A 103 -10.97 -0.07 5.84
CA GLU A 103 -12.21 -0.84 5.75
C GLU A 103 -12.99 -0.60 4.43
N GLN A 104 -12.66 0.46 3.68
CA GLN A 104 -13.25 0.75 2.38
C GLN A 104 -12.51 0.02 1.24
N GLY A 105 -11.36 -0.60 1.52
CA GLY A 105 -10.54 -1.34 0.55
C GLY A 105 -10.02 -0.47 -0.59
N GLY A 106 -10.06 0.85 -0.40
CA GLY A 106 -9.66 1.84 -1.39
C GLY A 106 -8.17 2.12 -1.34
N SER A 107 -7.63 2.68 -2.43
CA SER A 107 -6.26 3.19 -2.43
C SER A 107 -6.16 4.65 -2.01
N ASP A 108 -7.29 5.33 -1.78
CA ASP A 108 -7.34 6.78 -1.57
C ASP A 108 -6.62 7.23 -0.30
N ALA A 109 -6.78 6.52 0.82
CA ALA A 109 -6.08 6.84 2.06
C ALA A 109 -4.55 6.75 1.88
N ASP A 110 -4.07 5.68 1.25
CA ASP A 110 -2.64 5.48 0.97
C ASP A 110 -2.09 6.54 -0.01
N ILE A 111 -2.80 6.82 -1.11
CA ILE A 111 -2.44 7.85 -2.08
C ILE A 111 -2.31 9.22 -1.39
N ASN A 112 -3.25 9.55 -0.52
CA ASN A 112 -3.25 10.83 0.22
C ASN A 112 -2.07 10.90 1.20
N ALA A 113 -1.81 9.84 1.96
CA ALA A 113 -0.68 9.77 2.86
C ALA A 113 0.66 9.89 2.10
N ARG A 114 0.81 9.18 0.99
CA ARG A 114 2.00 9.23 0.13
C ARG A 114 2.20 10.59 -0.51
N THR A 115 1.13 11.25 -0.91
CA THR A 115 1.15 12.62 -1.39
C THR A 115 1.60 13.59 -0.28
N GLY A 116 1.13 13.39 0.95
CA GLY A 116 1.58 14.15 2.13
C GLY A 116 3.07 13.96 2.42
N ASN A 117 3.57 12.73 2.36
CA ASN A 117 4.99 12.41 2.53
C ASN A 117 5.85 13.04 1.43
N ALA A 118 5.44 12.91 0.17
CA ALA A 118 6.12 13.52 -0.96
C ALA A 118 6.15 15.05 -0.86
N ARG A 119 5.06 15.67 -0.38
CA ARG A 119 5.01 17.11 -0.10
C ARG A 119 6.00 17.51 1.00
N THR A 120 6.11 16.71 2.05
CA THR A 120 7.07 16.93 3.14
C THR A 120 8.52 16.82 2.67
N ALA A 121 8.82 15.96 1.68
CA ALA A 121 10.14 15.92 1.04
C ALA A 121 10.39 17.11 0.09
N PHE A 122 9.34 17.61 -0.58
CA PHE A 122 9.46 18.66 -1.60
C PHE A 122 9.53 20.09 -1.03
N LEU A 123 8.78 20.40 0.04
CA LEU A 123 8.68 21.76 0.56
C LEU A 123 10.00 22.30 1.18
N PRO A 124 10.75 21.52 1.98
CA PRO A 124 12.01 22.00 2.57
C PRO A 124 13.08 22.32 1.53
N THR A 125 13.04 21.66 0.36
CA THR A 125 14.01 21.80 -0.73
C THR A 125 13.74 23.00 -1.67
N LYS A 126 12.96 23.98 -1.20
CA LYS A 126 12.57 25.19 -1.98
C LYS A 126 13.75 25.98 -2.56
N ASN A 127 14.89 25.99 -1.88
CA ASN A 127 16.11 26.66 -2.32
C ASN A 127 16.69 26.02 -3.58
N ILE A 128 16.63 24.69 -3.71
CA ILE A 128 17.08 23.95 -4.89
C ILE A 128 16.21 24.34 -6.10
N TRP A 129 14.88 24.37 -5.91
CA TRP A 129 13.92 24.69 -6.97
C TRP A 129 14.08 26.14 -7.46
N ASN A 130 14.32 27.07 -6.55
CA ASN A 130 14.49 28.50 -6.87
C ASN A 130 15.90 28.87 -7.36
N SER A 131 16.89 27.98 -7.24
CA SER A 131 18.28 28.29 -7.61
C SER A 131 18.42 28.51 -9.12
N LYS A 132 18.98 29.65 -9.53
CA LYS A 132 19.33 29.92 -10.95
C LYS A 132 20.64 29.24 -11.39
N GLN A 133 21.45 28.78 -10.44
CA GLN A 133 22.74 28.13 -10.71
C GLN A 133 22.57 26.68 -11.15
N LEU A 134 21.47 26.04 -10.73
CA LEU A 134 21.19 24.65 -11.08
C LEU A 134 20.44 24.58 -12.40
N LEU A 135 20.97 23.77 -13.32
CA LEU A 135 20.29 23.44 -14.55
C LEU A 135 18.98 22.68 -14.25
N THR A 136 17.98 22.94 -15.07
CA THR A 136 16.64 22.36 -14.92
C THR A 136 16.64 20.83 -14.96
N ASN A 137 17.49 20.23 -15.79
CA ASN A 137 17.65 18.77 -15.87
C ASN A 137 18.14 18.17 -14.54
N ILE A 138 19.03 18.84 -13.82
CA ILE A 138 19.53 18.39 -12.51
C ILE A 138 18.40 18.47 -11.48
N LYS A 139 17.62 19.57 -11.47
CA LYS A 139 16.47 19.70 -10.57
C LYS A 139 15.43 18.60 -10.80
N VAL A 140 15.12 18.28 -12.05
CA VAL A 140 14.19 17.19 -12.39
C VAL A 140 14.72 15.83 -11.93
N ARG A 141 16.04 15.58 -12.04
CA ARG A 141 16.65 14.36 -11.49
C ARG A 141 16.52 14.27 -9.98
N ILE A 142 16.78 15.37 -9.26
CA ILE A 142 16.62 15.43 -7.78
C ILE A 142 15.16 15.19 -7.40
N PHE A 143 14.21 15.80 -8.12
CA PHE A 143 12.78 15.58 -7.93
C PHE A 143 12.41 14.10 -8.12
N ASN A 144 12.86 13.47 -9.20
CA ASN A 144 12.58 12.07 -9.47
C ASN A 144 13.17 11.13 -8.40
N ALA A 145 14.39 11.40 -7.94
CA ALA A 145 15.07 10.56 -6.96
C ALA A 145 14.47 10.66 -5.56
N ASN A 146 13.98 11.84 -5.14
CA ASN A 146 13.55 12.06 -3.76
C ASN A 146 12.04 12.14 -3.60
N VAL A 147 11.33 12.80 -4.53
CA VAL A 147 9.90 13.08 -4.40
C VAL A 147 9.08 12.03 -5.13
N THR A 148 9.42 11.73 -6.39
CA THR A 148 8.73 10.67 -7.15
C THR A 148 8.95 9.31 -6.52
N ALA A 149 10.13 9.04 -5.96
CA ALA A 149 10.42 7.79 -5.25
C ALA A 149 9.51 7.60 -4.01
N VAL A 150 9.32 8.65 -3.20
CA VAL A 150 8.43 8.61 -2.02
C VAL A 150 6.96 8.52 -2.43
N LEU A 151 6.57 9.27 -3.47
CA LEU A 151 5.20 9.30 -3.97
C LEU A 151 4.77 7.95 -4.55
N LEU A 152 5.63 7.31 -5.35
CA LEU A 152 5.33 6.06 -6.05
C LEU A 152 5.80 4.82 -5.30
N TYR A 153 6.17 4.97 -4.03
CA TYR A 153 6.43 3.83 -3.17
C TYR A 153 5.12 3.09 -2.99
N ALA A 154 5.14 1.80 -3.29
CA ALA A 154 3.98 0.89 -3.25
C ALA A 154 2.79 1.24 -4.16
N ALA A 155 2.97 2.13 -5.14
CA ALA A 155 1.93 2.42 -6.14
C ALA A 155 1.46 1.21 -6.97
N GLY A 156 2.10 0.03 -6.84
CA GLY A 156 1.62 -1.22 -7.44
C GLY A 156 0.36 -1.79 -6.78
N THR A 157 0.00 -1.34 -5.57
CA THR A 157 -1.26 -1.73 -4.90
C THR A 157 -2.40 -0.75 -5.17
N TRP A 158 -2.12 0.32 -5.92
CA TRP A 158 -3.13 1.35 -6.19
C TRP A 158 -4.09 0.91 -7.28
N SER A 159 -5.34 1.33 -7.14
CA SER A 159 -6.35 1.08 -8.15
C SER A 159 -5.99 1.83 -9.44
N ASN A 160 -6.06 1.17 -10.59
CA ASN A 160 -5.79 1.76 -11.91
C ASN A 160 -6.91 2.67 -12.42
N THR A 161 -7.54 3.42 -11.52
CA THR A 161 -8.66 4.30 -11.87
C THR A 161 -8.16 5.60 -12.46
N THR A 162 -8.98 6.20 -13.31
CA THR A 162 -8.71 7.53 -13.86
C THR A 162 -8.57 8.57 -12.74
N THR A 163 -9.31 8.43 -11.64
CA THR A 163 -9.27 9.33 -10.48
C THR A 163 -7.91 9.25 -9.77
N THR A 164 -7.44 8.05 -9.45
CA THR A 164 -6.12 7.80 -8.86
C THR A 164 -4.99 8.42 -9.70
N ILE A 165 -4.99 8.15 -11.01
CA ILE A 165 -4.00 8.69 -11.93
C ILE A 165 -4.07 10.23 -11.97
N ARG A 166 -5.27 10.82 -11.99
CA ARG A 166 -5.45 12.27 -11.99
C ARG A 166 -4.89 12.92 -10.73
N THR A 167 -5.17 12.38 -9.55
CA THR A 167 -4.69 12.91 -8.27
C THR A 167 -3.16 12.98 -8.24
N VAL A 168 -2.50 11.89 -8.62
CA VAL A 168 -1.03 11.79 -8.69
C VAL A 168 -0.46 12.79 -9.70
N ILE A 169 -1.06 12.88 -10.90
CA ILE A 169 -0.62 13.82 -11.95
C ILE A 169 -0.79 15.28 -11.51
N VAL A 170 -1.88 15.63 -10.83
CA VAL A 170 -2.11 16.99 -10.33
C VAL A 170 -1.00 17.40 -9.36
N PHE A 171 -0.63 16.51 -8.44
CA PHE A 171 0.47 16.77 -7.50
C PHE A 171 1.83 16.94 -8.21
N ILE A 172 2.18 16.02 -9.13
CA ILE A 172 3.43 16.10 -9.90
C ILE A 172 3.50 17.39 -10.70
N ASN A 173 2.42 17.75 -11.39
CA ASN A 173 2.36 18.98 -12.19
C ASN A 173 2.51 20.23 -11.31
N SER A 174 1.93 20.24 -10.12
CA SER A 174 2.11 21.33 -9.14
C SER A 174 3.59 21.50 -8.77
N CYS A 175 4.30 20.40 -8.49
CA CYS A 175 5.72 20.42 -8.17
C CYS A 175 6.57 20.89 -9.36
N LEU A 176 6.29 20.37 -10.56
CA LEU A 176 7.03 20.73 -11.77
C LEU A 176 6.86 22.21 -12.13
N ARG A 177 5.66 22.79 -12.02
CA ARG A 177 5.47 24.24 -12.21
C ARG A 177 6.44 25.06 -11.36
N ARG A 178 6.63 24.65 -10.09
CA ARG A 178 7.54 25.33 -9.18
C ARG A 178 9.02 25.11 -9.53
N ILE A 179 9.39 23.94 -10.03
CA ILE A 179 10.76 23.65 -10.52
C ILE A 179 11.10 24.48 -11.76
N PHE A 180 10.15 24.61 -12.69
CA PHE A 180 10.32 25.38 -13.92
C PHE A 180 10.03 26.88 -13.76
N ASN A 181 9.62 27.34 -12.57
CA ASN A 181 9.22 28.71 -12.28
C ASN A 181 8.09 29.22 -13.22
N ILE A 182 7.16 28.34 -13.58
CA ILE A 182 6.01 28.63 -14.44
C ILE A 182 4.89 29.22 -13.59
N HIS A 183 4.44 30.42 -13.96
CA HIS A 183 3.35 31.11 -13.26
C HIS A 183 2.00 30.70 -13.86
N TRP A 184 0.95 30.74 -13.05
CA TRP A 184 -0.41 30.58 -13.56
C TRP A 184 -0.77 31.88 -14.33
N PRO A 185 -1.32 31.85 -15.57
CA PRO A 185 -2.04 30.76 -16.26
C PRO A 185 -1.20 29.95 -17.29
N ASP A 186 0.12 30.06 -17.30
CA ASP A 186 0.95 29.48 -18.37
C ASP A 186 0.81 27.96 -18.47
N THR A 187 0.64 27.47 -19.70
CA THR A 187 0.42 26.05 -20.00
C THR A 187 1.75 25.32 -20.08
N ILE A 188 1.92 24.26 -19.29
CA ILE A 188 3.07 23.36 -19.42
C ILE A 188 2.84 22.48 -20.67
N SER A 189 3.78 22.45 -21.63
CA SER A 189 3.69 21.51 -22.76
C SER A 189 3.88 20.06 -22.27
N ASN A 190 3.25 19.08 -22.94
CA ASN A 190 3.43 17.66 -22.60
C ASN A 190 4.85 17.16 -22.87
N SER A 191 5.57 17.79 -23.81
CA SER A 191 6.92 17.41 -24.25
C SER A 191 8.06 17.91 -23.36
N LEU A 192 7.87 19.03 -22.63
CA LEU A 192 8.85 19.57 -21.67
C LEU A 192 8.71 18.95 -20.28
N CYS A 193 7.50 18.50 -19.97
CA CYS A 193 7.16 17.89 -18.72
C CYS A 193 7.58 16.42 -18.82
N GLY A 194 8.34 15.90 -17.86
CA GLY A 194 8.56 14.46 -17.70
C GLY A 194 7.26 13.65 -17.51
N ARG A 195 6.09 14.20 -17.82
CA ARG A 195 4.80 13.55 -18.02
C ARG A 195 4.92 12.30 -18.88
N GLU A 196 5.66 12.29 -19.96
CA GLU A 196 5.85 11.04 -20.72
C GLU A 196 6.59 10.01 -19.89
N GLN A 197 7.63 10.39 -19.15
CA GLN A 197 8.40 9.43 -18.37
C GLN A 197 7.66 9.00 -17.09
N THR A 198 7.03 9.91 -16.35
CA THR A 198 6.25 9.59 -15.16
C THR A 198 4.91 8.95 -15.50
N SER A 199 4.24 9.37 -16.59
CA SER A 199 3.06 8.65 -17.10
C SER A 199 3.45 7.32 -17.72
N PHE A 200 4.60 7.17 -18.36
CA PHE A 200 5.11 5.88 -18.83
C PHE A 200 5.52 4.98 -17.66
N GLN A 201 6.18 5.50 -16.62
CA GLN A 201 6.49 4.73 -15.41
C GLN A 201 5.22 4.40 -14.61
N LEU A 202 4.24 5.31 -14.55
CA LEU A 202 2.93 5.05 -13.98
C LEU A 202 2.18 4.00 -14.81
N LYS A 203 2.02 4.19 -16.13
CA LYS A 203 1.38 3.21 -17.03
C LYS A 203 2.12 1.87 -17.09
N LYS A 204 3.44 1.84 -16.92
CA LYS A 204 4.24 0.60 -16.84
C LYS A 204 4.10 -0.08 -15.49
N LYS A 205 4.00 0.68 -14.39
CA LYS A 205 3.75 0.13 -13.04
C LYS A 205 2.30 -0.28 -12.82
N LEU A 206 1.36 0.44 -13.43
CA LEU A 206 -0.10 0.30 -13.31
C LEU A 206 -0.71 -0.56 -14.44
N GLY A 207 -0.02 -0.74 -15.56
CA GLY A 207 -0.52 -1.47 -16.75
C GLY A 207 0.21 -2.79 -17.02
N ASN A 208 0.90 -3.36 -16.04
CA ASN A 208 1.61 -4.63 -16.17
C ASN A 208 0.82 -5.82 -15.58
N ASP A 209 -0.52 -5.75 -15.61
CA ASP A 209 -1.43 -6.86 -15.29
C ASP A 209 -2.16 -7.43 -16.51
N ASP A 210 -1.66 -7.17 -17.73
CA ASP A 210 -2.05 -7.99 -18.88
C ASP A 210 -1.12 -9.21 -18.91
N GLY A 211 -1.49 -10.21 -18.11
CA GLY A 211 -0.97 -11.56 -18.19
C GLY A 211 -1.16 -12.09 -19.61
N ASN A 212 -0.08 -12.12 -20.38
CA ASN A 212 -0.01 -12.89 -21.61
C ASN A 212 0.27 -14.34 -21.22
N GLY A 213 -0.80 -15.10 -21.03
CA GLY A 213 -0.84 -16.56 -21.19
C GLY A 213 -1.52 -16.89 -22.50
#